data_AF-A0A969SZS0-F1
#
_entry.id   AF-A0A969SZS0-F1
#
_cell.length_a   1.000
_cell.length_b   1.000
_cell.length_c   1.000
_cell.angle_alpha   90.00
_cell.angle_beta   90.00
_cell.angle_gamma   90.00
#
_symmetry.space_group_name_H-M   'P 1'
#
loop_
_entity.id
_entity.type
_entity.pdbx_description
1 polymer ?
#
loop_
_entity_poly.entity_id
_entity_poly.type
_entity_poly.pdbx_seq_one_letter_code
_entity_poly.pdbx_strand_id
1 'polypeptide(L)' 'MAKVKTIQFRAQVPQDIDFLIRAIAPFKNAGKDWTLSDIVVEALAEWLQKPENRELIESHNILEGLERRGLTTSIYD' A
#
# COMPACT_ATOMS: atom_id res chain seq x y z
N MET A 1 -6.20 20.70 4.51
CA MET A 1 -5.64 19.34 4.75
C MET A 1 -4.16 19.40 4.44
N ALA A 2 -3.30 19.00 5.39
CA ALA A 2 -1.86 18.94 5.13
C ALA A 2 -1.59 17.97 3.97
N LYS A 3 -0.75 18.37 3.02
CA LYS A 3 -0.41 17.55 1.85
C LYS A 3 0.36 16.33 2.32
N VAL A 4 -0.24 15.14 2.23
CA VAL A 4 0.45 13.87 2.55
C VAL A 4 1.65 13.75 1.63
N LYS A 5 2.85 13.67 2.22
CA LYS A 5 4.09 13.55 1.46
C LYS A 5 4.22 12.12 0.95
N THR A 6 4.03 11.92 -0.35
CA THR A 6 4.28 10.62 -1.00
C THR A 6 5.78 10.33 -1.03
N ILE A 7 6.16 9.12 -0.65
CA ILE A 7 7.54 8.62 -0.74
C ILE A 7 7.65 7.54 -1.83
N GLN A 8 8.84 7.36 -2.42
CA GLN A 8 9.08 6.27 -3.36
C GLN A 8 9.24 4.95 -2.61
N PHE A 9 8.33 4.01 -2.84
CA PHE A 9 8.47 2.62 -2.42
C PHE A 9 9.16 1.83 -3.55
N ARG A 10 10.31 1.21 -3.28
CA ARG A 10 11.07 0.43 -4.27
C ARG A 10 11.02 -1.05 -3.91
N ALA A 11 10.55 -1.87 -4.84
CA ALA A 11 10.52 -3.32 -4.74
C ALA A 11 10.88 -3.95 -6.08
N GLN A 12 11.32 -5.20 -6.05
CA GLN A 12 11.56 -6.02 -7.24
C GLN A 12 10.42 -7.04 -7.37
N VAL A 13 10.00 -7.28 -8.60
CA VAL A 13 8.99 -8.31 -8.92
C VAL A 13 9.52 -9.20 -10.06
N PRO A 14 9.11 -10.48 -10.09
CA PRO A 14 9.29 -11.33 -11.26
C PRO A 14 8.77 -10.68 -12.55
N GLN A 15 9.39 -11.01 -13.68
CA GLN A 15 9.11 -10.39 -14.97
C GLN A 15 7.69 -10.67 -15.47
N ASP A 16 7.18 -11.88 -15.26
CA ASP A 16 5.82 -12.28 -15.58
C ASP A 16 4.79 -11.47 -14.78
N ILE A 17 5.06 -11.23 -13.50
CA ILE A 17 4.21 -10.38 -12.65
C ILE A 17 4.21 -8.92 -13.15
N ASP A 18 5.37 -8.34 -13.48
CA ASP A 18 5.44 -6.99 -14.07
C ASP A 18 4.62 -6.90 -15.36
N PHE A 19 4.77 -7.90 -16.24
CA PHE A 19 4.02 -7.97 -17.49
C PHE A 19 2.50 -8.01 -17.25
N LEU A 20 2.04 -8.93 -16.38
CA LEU A 20 0.62 -9.10 -16.10
C LEU A 20 0.02 -7.84 -15.47
N ILE A 21 0.68 -7.22 -14.49
CA ILE A 21 0.21 -5.98 -13.84
C ILE A 21 0.05 -4.86 -14.87
N ARG A 22 1.06 -4.64 -15.73
CA ARG A 22 1.00 -3.61 -16.77
C ARG A 22 -0.07 -3.90 -17.81
N ALA A 23 -0.31 -5.17 -18.12
CA ALA A 23 -1.34 -5.57 -19.06
C ALA A 23 -2.76 -5.32 -18.50
N ILE A 24 -2.99 -5.58 -17.21
CA ILE A 24 -4.32 -5.42 -16.60
C ILE A 24 -4.63 -4.00 -16.14
N ALA A 25 -3.61 -3.19 -15.81
CA ALA A 25 -3.79 -1.84 -15.27
C ALA A 25 -4.73 -0.95 -16.13
N PRO A 26 -4.61 -0.92 -17.48
CA PRO A 26 -5.52 -0.13 -18.32
C PRO A 26 -6.96 -0.64 -18.33
N PHE A 27 -7.17 -1.95 -18.12
CA PHE A 27 -8.51 -2.56 -18.11
C PHE A 27 -9.24 -2.38 -16.79
N LYS A 28 -8.51 -2.11 -15.70
CA LYS A 28 -9.09 -1.84 -14.38
C LYS A 28 -9.72 -0.45 -14.35
N ASN A 29 -10.69 -0.19 -15.23
CA ASN A 29 -11.24 1.14 -15.43
C ASN A 29 -12.63 1.25 -14.80
N ALA A 30 -12.66 1.51 -13.50
CA ALA A 30 -13.87 1.90 -12.76
C ALA A 30 -14.14 3.43 -12.90
N GLY A 31 -13.87 4.01 -14.07
CA GLY A 31 -13.91 5.46 -14.30
C GLY A 31 -12.70 6.24 -13.77
N LYS A 32 -11.56 5.57 -13.54
CA LYS A 32 -10.31 6.17 -13.08
C LYS A 32 -9.15 5.57 -13.88
N ASP A 33 -8.22 6.41 -14.33
CA ASP A 33 -6.95 5.96 -14.89
C ASP A 33 -6.06 5.43 -13.75
N TRP A 34 -6.00 4.10 -13.59
CA TRP A 34 -5.17 3.47 -12.57
C TRP A 34 -3.70 3.59 -12.93
N THR A 35 -2.91 4.11 -11.99
CA THR A 35 -1.45 4.07 -12.06
C THR A 35 -0.91 2.81 -11.38
N LEU A 36 0.34 2.44 -11.68
CA LEU A 36 1.03 1.37 -10.93
C LEU A 36 1.08 1.66 -9.43
N SER A 37 1.20 2.94 -9.05
CA SER A 37 1.16 3.35 -7.64
C SER A 37 -0.18 3.06 -7.00
N ASP A 38 -1.30 3.27 -7.70
CA ASP A 38 -2.64 2.95 -7.16
C ASP A 38 -2.78 1.45 -6.89
N ILE A 39 -2.31 0.61 -7.84
CA ILE A 39 -2.35 -0.86 -7.71
C ILE A 39 -1.49 -1.32 -6.53
N VAL A 40 -0.27 -0.80 -6.41
CA VAL A 40 0.65 -1.16 -5.32
C VAL A 40 0.11 -0.71 -3.97
N VAL A 41 -0.45 0.50 -3.87
CA VAL A 41 -1.04 1.00 -2.61
C VAL A 41 -2.23 0.15 -2.18
N GLU A 42 -3.14 -0.20 -3.11
CA GLU A 42 -4.27 -1.08 -2.82
C GLU A 42 -3.78 -2.45 -2.30
N ALA A 43 -2.88 -3.10 -3.05
CA ALA A 43 -2.38 -4.43 -2.69
C ALA A 43 -1.62 -4.43 -1.34
N LEU A 44 -0.83 -3.39 -1.04
CA LEU A 44 -0.12 -3.28 0.23
C LEU A 44 -1.07 -2.99 1.40
N ALA A 45 -2.09 -2.14 1.19
CA ALA A 45 -3.09 -1.88 2.22
C ALA A 45 -3.87 -3.16 2.57
N GLU A 46 -4.31 -3.91 1.55
CA GLU A 46 -4.97 -5.20 1.74
C GLU A 46 -4.05 -6.22 2.42
N TRP A 47 -2.77 -6.29 2.02
CA TRP A 47 -1.80 -7.17 2.65
C TRP A 47 -1.58 -6.83 4.13
N LEU A 48 -1.51 -5.55 4.49
CA LEU A 48 -1.39 -5.10 5.89
C LEU A 48 -2.62 -5.43 6.73
N GLN A 49 -3.80 -5.53 6.12
CA GLN A 49 -5.03 -5.90 6.82
C GLN A 49 -5.14 -7.40 7.11
N LYS A 50 -4.28 -8.25 6.52
CA LYS A 50 -4.28 -9.69 6.83
C LYS A 50 -4.01 -9.92 8.32
N PRO A 51 -4.73 -10.86 8.98
CA PRO A 51 -4.62 -11.08 10.43
C PRO A 51 -3.18 -11.25 10.92
N GLU A 52 -2.37 -12.03 10.20
CA GLU A 52 -0.97 -12.30 10.54
C GLU A 52 -0.09 -11.04 10.52
N ASN A 53 -0.36 -10.10 9.63
CA ASN A 53 0.42 -8.86 9.51
C ASN A 53 -0.05 -7.82 10.53
N ARG A 54 -1.36 -7.76 10.78
CA ARG A 54 -1.93 -6.92 11.83
C ARG A 54 -1.44 -7.33 13.21
N GLU A 55 -1.42 -8.63 13.51
CA GLU A 55 -0.90 -9.16 14.77
C GLU A 55 0.57 -8.78 15.00
N LEU A 56 1.41 -8.85 13.95
CA LEU A 56 2.80 -8.40 14.03
C LEU A 56 2.91 -6.91 14.37
N ILE A 57 2.07 -6.08 13.77
CA ILE A 57 2.06 -4.62 14.00
C ILE A 57 1.63 -4.27 15.42
N GLU A 58 0.61 -4.95 15.93
CA GLU A 58 0.10 -4.75 17.29
C GLU A 58 1.09 -5.29 18.33
N SER A 59 1.58 -6.52 18.18
CA SER A 59 2.51 -7.15 19.13
C SER A 59 3.86 -6.43 19.26
N HIS A 60 4.28 -5.67 18.24
CA HIS A 60 5.54 -4.93 18.24
C HIS A 60 5.36 -3.41 18.45
N ASN A 61 4.15 -2.95 18.84
CA ASN A 61 3.83 -1.54 19.07
C ASN A 61 4.23 -0.61 17.89
N ILE A 62 4.10 -1.10 16.65
CA ILE A 62 4.58 -0.36 15.45
C ILE A 62 3.74 0.91 15.22
N LEU A 63 2.46 0.90 15.59
CA LEU A 63 1.56 2.06 15.47
C LEU A 63 2.03 3.25 16.32
N GLU A 64 2.48 3.02 17.56
CA GLU A 64 3.05 4.07 18.40
C GLU A 64 4.33 4.66 17.76
N GLY A 65 5.10 3.83 17.06
CA GLY A 65 6.24 4.25 16.26
C GLY A 65 5.89 5.18 15.10
N LEU A 66 4.69 5.06 14.51
CA LEU A 66 4.20 5.98 13.48
C LEU A 66 3.86 7.34 14.08
N GLU A 67 3.13 7.35 15.21
CA GLU A 67 2.72 8.58 15.90
C GLU A 67 3.92 9.43 16.35
N ARG A 68 4.96 8.78 16.91
CA ARG A 68 6.22 9.45 17.28
C ARG A 68 6.93 10.12 16.10
N ARG A 69 6.64 9.70 14.87
CA ARG A 69 7.16 10.31 13.63
C ARG A 69 6.21 11.38 13.06
N GLY A 70 5.14 11.71 13.77
CA GLY A 70 4.10 12.63 13.31
C GLY A 70 3.26 12.06 12.18
N LEU A 71 3.19 10.73 12.06
CA LEU A 71 2.42 10.02 11.05
C LEU A 71 1.18 9.38 11.69
N THR A 72 0.08 9.37 10.95
CA THR A 72 -1.16 8.67 11.30
C THR A 72 -1.55 7.76 10.15
N THR A 73 -2.26 6.66 10.45
CA THR A 73 -2.73 5.70 9.45
C THR A 73 -4.20 5.41 9.68
N SER A 74 -4.99 5.37 8.60
CA SER A 74 -6.39 4.95 8.61
C SER A 74 -6.58 3.56 8.01
N ILE A 75 -5.50 2.77 7.88
CA ILE A 75 -5.55 1.43 7.27
C ILE A 75 -6.31 0.43 8.15
N TYR A 76 -6.41 0.70 9.46
CA TYR A 76 -7.06 -0.16 10.46
C TYR A 76 -8.35 0.44 11.03
N ASP A 77 -8.75 1.61 10.54
CA ASP A 77 -10.05 2.22 10.84
C ASP A 77 -11.17 1.48 10.09
#